data_AF-A0A413EF36-F1
#
_entry.id   AF-A0A413EF36-F1
#
_cell.length_a   1.000
_cell.length_b   1.000
_cell.length_c   1.000
_cell.angle_alpha   90.00
_cell.angle_beta   90.00
_cell.angle_gamma   90.00
#
_symmetry.space_group_name_H-M   'P 1'
#
loop_
_entity.id
_entity.type
_entity.pdbx_description
1 polymer ?
#
loop_
_entity_poly.entity_id
_entity_poly.type
_entity_poly.pdbx_seq_one_letter_code
_entity_poly.pdbx_strand_id
1 'polypeptide(L)' 'MSRKGNCLDNSMMENFFRIMKSELLYAEKFESPEDFTKALEGYIDYYNNKRIKSRLKGKSPVQYRTLSITG' A
#
# COMPACT_ATOMS: atom_id res chain seq x y z
N MET A 1 9.44 12.75 10.52
CA MET A 1 10.50 13.12 9.56
C MET A 1 11.53 12.00 9.51
N SER A 2 11.74 11.41 8.33
CA SER A 2 12.77 10.37 8.09
C SER A 2 14.18 10.96 8.31
N ARG A 3 15.09 10.22 8.94
CA ARG A 3 16.47 10.68 9.18
C ARG A 3 17.21 10.80 7.85
N LYS A 4 17.94 11.91 7.65
CA LYS A 4 18.79 12.15 6.48
C LYS A 4 19.78 10.98 6.32
N GLY A 5 19.58 10.15 5.30
CA GLY A 5 20.42 8.98 5.02
C GLY A 5 19.71 7.63 4.86
N ASN A 6 18.42 7.51 5.21
CA ASN A 6 17.67 6.27 5.00
C ASN A 6 16.66 6.40 3.85
N CYS A 7 17.15 6.29 2.62
CA CYS A 7 16.36 6.36 1.39
C CYS A 7 15.47 5.13 1.17
N LEU A 8 15.77 4.01 1.82
CA LEU A 8 15.05 2.75 1.63
C LEU A 8 13.64 2.82 2.21
N ASP A 9 13.48 3.38 3.42
CA ASP A 9 12.16 3.58 4.02
C ASP A 9 11.36 4.65 3.26
N ASN A 10 12.02 5.72 2.81
CA ASN A 10 11.36 6.77 2.04
C ASN A 10 10.88 6.25 0.68
N SER A 11 11.72 5.52 -0.05
CA SER A 11 11.40 5.03 -1.39
C SER A 11 10.24 4.01 -1.40
N MET A 12 10.14 3.16 -0.37
CA MET A 12 9.03 2.22 -0.24
C MET A 12 7.71 2.93 0.00
N MET A 13 7.69 3.92 0.90
CA MET A 13 6.50 4.72 1.17
C MET A 13 6.13 5.63 0.00
N GLU A 14 7.11 6.25 -0.66
CA GLU A 14 6.89 7.06 -1.87
C GLU A 14 6.24 6.24 -2.98
N ASN A 15 6.70 5.00 -3.21
CA ASN A 15 6.07 4.12 -4.18
C ASN A 15 4.65 3.71 -3.76
N PHE A 16 4.41 3.45 -2.47
CA PHE A 16 3.04 3.21 -1.98
C PHE A 16 2.11 4.39 -2.27
N PHE A 17 2.52 5.61 -1.90
CA PHE A 17 1.71 6.81 -2.11
C PHE A 17 1.48 7.12 -3.59
N ARG A 18 2.49 6.88 -4.45
CA ARG A 18 2.33 7.02 -5.90
C ARG A 18 1.23 6.11 -6.44
N ILE A 19 1.22 4.85 -6.02
CA ILE A 19 0.22 3.87 -6.45
C ILE A 19 -1.15 4.22 -5.86
N MET A 20 -1.23 4.48 -4.56
CA MET A 20 -2.49 4.86 -3.89
C MET A 20 -3.13 6.08 -4.55
N LYS A 21 -2.34 7.11 -4.87
CA LYS A 21 -2.87 8.29 -5.56
C LYS A 21 -3.46 7.94 -6.94
N SER A 22 -2.78 7.07 -7.70
CA SER A 22 -3.25 6.67 -9.03
C SER A 22 -4.46 5.73 -9.00
N GLU A 23 -4.49 4.78 -8.07
CA GLU A 23 -5.52 3.73 -8.00
C GLU A 23 -6.75 4.17 -7.21
N LEU A 24 -6.63 5.15 -6.30
CA LEU A 24 -7.70 5.62 -5.42
C LEU A 24 -7.98 7.12 -5.61
N LEU A 25 -7.02 7.99 -5.25
CA LEU A 25 -7.25 9.43 -5.16
C LEU A 25 -7.65 10.09 -6.49
N TYR A 26 -7.04 9.65 -7.60
CA TYR A 26 -7.32 10.18 -8.94
C TYR A 26 -8.34 9.35 -9.72
N ALA A 27 -8.67 8.15 -9.24
CA ALA A 27 -9.66 7.28 -9.85
C ALA A 27 -11.09 7.65 -9.44
N GLU A 28 -11.27 8.16 -8.22
CA GLU A 28 -12.57 8.52 -7.65
C GLU A 28 -12.63 10.00 -7.25
N LYS A 29 -13.85 10.56 -7.19
CA LYS A 29 -14.09 11.90 -6.64
C LYS A 29 -14.61 11.76 -5.22
N PHE A 30 -13.95 12.43 -4.29
CA PHE A 30 -14.35 12.47 -2.89
C PHE A 30 -14.95 13.83 -2.57
N GLU A 31 -16.14 13.83 -1.98
CA GLU A 31 -16.84 15.06 -1.59
C GLU A 31 -16.36 15.59 -0.23
N SER A 32 -15.80 14.71 0.61
CA SER A 32 -15.26 15.06 1.92
C SER A 32 -13.95 14.31 2.24
N PRO A 33 -13.12 14.86 3.15
CA PRO A 33 -11.97 14.13 3.70
C PRO A 33 -12.35 12.84 4.45
N GLU A 34 -13.56 12.79 5.01
CA GLU A 34 -14.06 11.65 5.77
C GLU A 34 -14.38 10.47 4.84
N ASP A 35 -14.99 10.75 3.68
CA ASP A 35 -15.23 9.76 2.62
C ASP A 35 -13.92 9.23 2.06
N PHE A 36 -12.94 10.11 1.83
CA PHE A 36 -11.60 9.69 1.42
C PHE A 36 -10.94 8.80 2.47
N THR A 37 -11.09 9.13 3.76
CA THR A 37 -10.50 8.34 4.85
C THR A 37 -11.07 6.92 4.87
N LYS A 38 -12.40 6.77 4.76
CA LYS A 38 -13.06 5.45 4.69
C LYS A 38 -12.59 4.63 3.49
N ALA A 39 -12.49 5.27 2.32
CA ALA A 39 -12.02 4.61 1.11
C ALA A 39 -10.54 4.21 1.22
N LEU A 40 -9.72 5.05 1.86
CA LEU A 40 -8.31 4.77 2.14
C LEU A 40 -8.14 3.58 3.08
N GLU A 41 -8.94 3.47 4.15
CA GLU A 41 -8.92 2.31 5.05
C GLU A 41 -9.21 1.00 4.30
N GLY A 42 -10.26 1.00 3.46
CA GLY A 42 -10.58 -0.14 2.61
C GLY A 42 -9.48 -0.48 1.60
N TYR A 43 -8.87 0.55 1.00
CA TYR A 43 -7.75 0.38 0.08
C TYR A 43 -6.50 -0.20 0.78
N ILE A 44 -6.22 0.19 2.03
CA ILE A 44 -5.11 -0.36 2.81
C ILE A 44 -5.33 -1.84 3.11
N ASP A 45 -6.56 -2.24 3.50
CA ASP A 45 -6.90 -3.67 3.68
C ASP A 45 -6.68 -4.45 2.37
N TYR A 46 -7.22 -3.95 1.26
CA TYR A 46 -7.04 -4.56 -0.05
C TYR A 46 -5.56 -4.68 -0.42
N TYR A 47 -4.79 -3.60 -0.26
CA TYR A 47 -3.37 -3.55 -0.62
C TYR A 47 -2.55 -4.58 0.17
N ASN A 48 -2.84 -4.74 1.47
CA ASN A 48 -2.08 -5.62 2.35
C ASN A 48 -2.53 -7.09 2.27
N ASN A 49 -3.83 -7.34 2.20
CA ASN A 49 -4.40 -8.68 2.37
C ASN A 49 -4.81 -9.34 1.05
N LYS A 50 -5.20 -8.56 0.04
CA LYS A 50 -5.83 -9.09 -1.19
C LYS A 50 -5.03 -8.83 -2.47
N ARG A 51 -4.13 -7.85 -2.49
CA ARG A 51 -3.39 -7.46 -3.70
C ARG A 51 -2.46 -8.57 -4.18
N ILE A 52 -2.81 -9.19 -5.30
CA ILE A 52 -2.02 -10.23 -5.96
C ILE A 52 -0.81 -9.57 -6.63
N LYS A 53 0.40 -9.88 -6.16
CA LYS A 53 1.64 -9.48 -6.84
C LYS A 53 2.23 -10.69 -7.56
N SER A 54 2.35 -10.61 -8.89
CA SER A 54 2.97 -11.67 -9.71
C SER A 54 4.42 -11.96 -9.25
N ARG A 55 5.16 -10.92 -8.85
CA ARG A 55 6.51 -11.04 -8.26
C ARG A 55 6.54 -11.83 -6.94
N LEU A 56 5.42 -11.94 -6.23
CA LEU A 56 5.29 -12.71 -4.99
C LEU A 56 4.66 -14.09 -5.23
N LYS A 57 4.70 -14.62 -6.46
CA LYS A 57 4.02 -15.86 -6.86
C LYS A 57 2.51 -15.82 -6.56
N GLY A 58 1.87 -14.69 -6.85
CA GLY A 58 0.43 -14.49 -6.68
C GLY A 58 -0.04 -14.26 -5.24
N LYS A 59 0.86 -13.98 -4.30
CA LYS A 59 0.54 -13.78 -2.88
C LYS A 59 0.36 -12.31 -2.53
N SER A 60 -0.45 -12.05 -1.51
CA SER A 60 -0.55 -10.72 -0.91
C SER A 60 0.70 -10.38 -0.08
N PRO A 61 0.98 -9.08 0.16
CA PRO A 61 2.11 -8.66 0.99
C PRO A 61 2.17 -9.34 2.37
N VAL A 62 1.02 -9.50 3.04
CA VAL A 62 0.95 -10.19 4.34
C VAL A 62 1.30 -11.67 4.20
N GLN A 63 0.72 -12.37 3.22
CA GLN A 63 1.02 -13.79 2.98
C GLN A 63 2.51 -14.03 2.69
N TYR A 64 3.14 -13.15 1.92
CA TYR A 64 4.58 -13.23 1.66
C TYR A 64 5.42 -13.04 2.93
N ARG A 65 5.02 -12.12 3.82
CA ARG A 65 5.73 -11.88 5.08
C ARG A 65 5.60 -13.05 6.05
N THR A 66 4.43 -13.68 6.16
CA THR A 66 4.23 -14.85 7.03
C THR A 66 5.05 -16.05 6.58
N LEU A 67 5.21 -16.25 5.26
CA LEU A 67 6.07 -17.30 4.71
C LEU A 67 7.56 -17.10 5.03
N SER A 68 8.03 -15.85 5.06
CA SER A 68 9.44 -15.55 5.39
C SER A 68 9.83 -15.76 6.86
N ILE A 69 8.85 -15.96 7.76
CA ILE A 69 9.09 -16.19 9.19
C ILE A 69 9.19 -17.70 9.51
N THR A 70 8.74 -18.56 8.60
CA THR A 70 8.72 -20.03 8.79
C THR A 70 9.82 -20.74 7.98
N GLY A 71 10.73 -19.99 7.36
CA GLY A 71 11.81 -20.51 6.50
C GLY A 71 13.19 -20.33 7.12
#